data_AF-A0A376TTA5-F1
#
_entry.id   AF-A0A376TTA5-F1
#
_cell.length_a   1.000
_cell.length_b   1.000
_cell.length_c   1.000
_cell.angle_alpha   90.00
_cell.angle_beta   90.00
_cell.angle_gamma   90.00
#
_symmetry.space_group_name_H-M   'P 1'
#
loop_
_entity.id
_entity.type
_entity.pdbx_description
1 polymer ?
#
loop_
_entity_poly.entity_id
_entity_poly.type
_entity_poly.pdbx_seq_one_letter_code
_entity_poly.pdbx_strand_id
1 'polypeptide(L)'
;MDVGELDKMALAPCHAFFQFYVADGKLSCQLYQRSCDVFLGLPFNIASYALLVHMMAQQCDLEVGDFVWTGATRTCTAIIWIKLICN
;
A
#
# COMPACT_ATOMS: atom_id res chain seq x y z
N MET A 1 15.02 3.00 1.80
CA MET A 1 15.09 4.48 1.87
C MET A 1 16.42 4.82 2.47
N ASP A 2 17.17 5.71 1.82
CA ASP A 2 18.48 6.17 2.30
C ASP A 2 18.27 7.27 3.35
N VAL A 3 19.00 7.19 4.47
CA VAL A 3 18.86 8.11 5.62
C VAL A 3 19.53 9.47 5.38
N GLY A 4 20.30 9.61 4.30
CA GLY A 4 21.11 10.80 4.02
C GLY A 4 20.40 11.94 3.27
N GLU A 5 19.21 11.72 2.71
CA GLU A 5 18.53 12.71 1.84
C GLU A 5 17.30 13.38 2.49
N LEU A 6 17.14 13.21 3.82
CA LEU A 6 16.00 13.74 4.58
C LEU A 6 15.88 15.27 4.52
N ASP A 7 17.00 15.99 4.46
CA ASP A 7 17.04 17.47 4.50
C ASP A 7 16.73 18.13 3.15
N LYS A 8 16.74 17.37 2.04
CA LYS A 8 16.46 17.90 0.69
C LYS A 8 15.00 17.70 0.25
N MET A 9 14.16 17.11 1.09
CA MET A 9 12.76 16.86 0.78
C MET A 9 11.87 17.97 1.34
N ALA A 10 11.09 18.62 0.48
CA ALA A 10 10.14 19.69 0.86
C ALA A 10 9.06 19.23 1.85
N LEU A 11 8.88 17.91 2.00
CA LEU A 11 8.04 17.28 3.00
C LEU A 11 8.71 15.96 3.40
N ALA A 12 8.95 15.74 4.70
CA ALA A 12 9.49 14.47 5.18
C ALA A 12 8.55 13.32 4.78
N PRO A 13 9.06 12.19 4.26
CA PRO A 13 8.21 11.08 3.82
C PRO A 13 7.51 10.46 5.03
N CYS A 14 6.21 10.71 5.17
CA CYS A 14 5.36 10.26 6.28
C CYS A 14 5.06 8.74 6.31
N HIS A 15 5.97 7.91 5.80
CA HIS A 15 6.00 6.44 5.82
C HIS A 15 4.74 5.76 5.25
N ALA A 16 4.83 5.44 3.96
CA ALA A 16 4.08 4.37 3.33
C ALA A 16 5.08 3.23 3.05
N PHE A 17 5.18 2.25 3.94
CA PHE A 17 5.93 1.03 3.63
C PHE A 17 4.95 0.03 3.02
N PHE A 18 5.32 -0.57 1.90
CA PHE A 18 4.52 -1.63 1.28
C PHE A 18 5.36 -2.90 1.18
N GLN A 19 4.76 -4.00 1.60
CA GLN A 19 5.34 -5.34 1.57
C GLN A 19 4.56 -6.16 0.54
N PHE A 20 5.25 -6.71 -0.45
CA PHE A 20 4.66 -7.74 -1.30
C PHE A 20 4.85 -9.12 -0.68
N TYR A 21 3.82 -9.95 -0.79
CA TYR A 21 3.83 -11.33 -0.34
C TYR A 21 3.30 -12.21 -1.47
N VAL A 22 4.04 -13.27 -1.79
CA VAL A 22 3.65 -14.23 -2.83
C VAL A 22 3.35 -15.57 -2.17
N ALA A 23 2.14 -16.07 -2.36
CA ALA A 23 1.74 -17.41 -1.96
C ALA A 23 0.75 -17.98 -2.97
N ASP A 24 0.85 -19.28 -3.24
CA ASP A 24 -0.06 -20.00 -4.16
C ASP A 24 -0.21 -19.33 -5.54
N GLY A 25 0.88 -18.75 -6.06
CA GLY A 25 0.88 -18.03 -7.35
C GLY A 25 0.21 -16.66 -7.31
N LYS A 26 -0.17 -16.14 -6.14
CA LYS A 26 -0.84 -14.84 -5.96
C LYS A 26 0.08 -13.81 -5.33
N LEU A 27 0.10 -12.61 -5.89
CA LEU A 27 0.82 -11.45 -5.36
C LEU A 27 -0.13 -10.59 -4.53
N SER A 28 0.05 -10.64 -3.22
CA SER A 28 -0.63 -9.81 -2.22
C SER A 28 0.25 -8.63 -1.81
N CYS A 29 -0.35 -7.54 -1.35
CA CYS A 29 0.38 -6.35 -0.91
C CYS A 29 -0.18 -5.82 0.41
N GLN A 30 0.70 -5.57 1.36
CA GLN A 30 0.38 -4.92 2.63
C GLN A 30 0.96 -3.51 2.65
N LEU A 31 0.11 -2.51 2.76
CA LEU A 31 0.48 -1.10 2.85
C LEU A 31 0.31 -0.60 4.28
N TYR A 32 1.38 -0.08 4.88
CA TYR A 32 1.36 0.59 6.17
C TYR A 32 1.46 2.10 6.00
N GLN A 33 0.48 2.85 6.50
CA GLN A 33 0.47 4.32 6.49
C GLN A 33 0.44 4.88 7.91
N ARG A 34 1.41 5.72 8.27
CA ARG A 34 1.49 6.30 9.63
C ARG A 34 0.43 7.37 9.92
N SER A 35 -0.08 8.00 8.87
CA SER A 35 -1.06 9.08 8.91
C SER A 35 -1.71 9.15 7.54
N CYS A 36 -3.03 9.14 7.50
CA CYS A 36 -3.79 9.13 6.26
C CYS A 36 -5.03 10.02 6.43
N ASP A 37 -5.32 10.84 5.41
CA ASP A 37 -6.60 11.53 5.30
C ASP A 37 -7.66 10.50 4.90
N VAL A 38 -8.57 10.18 5.82
CA VAL A 38 -9.53 9.07 5.68
C VAL A 38 -10.55 9.32 4.57
N PHE A 39 -10.85 10.57 4.22
CA PHE A 39 -11.89 10.91 3.24
C PHE A 39 -11.35 11.03 1.82
N LEU A 40 -10.20 11.67 1.64
CA LEU A 40 -9.66 11.95 0.32
C LEU A 40 -8.41 11.13 -0.01
N GLY A 41 -7.51 11.00 0.96
CA GLY A 41 -6.22 10.33 0.78
C GLY A 41 -6.36 8.81 0.71
N LEU A 42 -7.17 8.22 1.59
CA LEU A 42 -7.38 6.78 1.69
C LEU A 42 -7.86 6.13 0.39
N PRO A 43 -8.99 6.56 -0.23
CA PRO A 43 -9.48 5.92 -1.46
C PRO A 43 -8.51 6.09 -2.63
N PHE A 44 -7.88 7.26 -2.77
CA PHE A 44 -6.90 7.51 -3.83
C PHE A 44 -5.66 6.62 -3.67
N ASN A 45 -5.19 6.47 -2.43
CA ASN A 45 -4.03 5.65 -2.13
C ASN A 45 -4.32 4.16 -2.35
N ILE A 46 -5.45 3.65 -1.86
CA ILE A 46 -5.89 2.27 -2.11
C ILE A 46 -5.95 2.00 -3.62
N ALA A 47 -6.57 2.89 -4.41
CA ALA A 47 -6.66 2.72 -5.86
C ALA A 47 -5.27 2.72 -6.54
N SER A 48 -4.38 3.62 -6.13
CA SER A 48 -3.03 3.71 -6.68
C SER A 48 -2.19 2.45 -6.40
N TYR A 49 -2.26 1.92 -5.18
CA TYR A 49 -1.53 0.71 -4.80
C TYR A 49 -2.18 -0.57 -5.31
N ALA A 50 -3.52 -0.61 -5.45
CA ALA A 50 -4.20 -1.67 -6.17
C ALA A 50 -3.68 -1.75 -7.61
N LEU A 51 -3.63 -0.63 -8.33
CA LEU A 51 -3.07 -0.58 -9.68
C LEU A 51 -1.62 -1.08 -9.73
N LEU A 52 -0.80 -0.70 -8.74
CA LEU A 52 0.58 -1.17 -8.64
C LEU A 52 0.66 -2.70 -8.48
N VAL A 53 -0.22 -3.28 -7.65
CA VAL A 53 -0.33 -4.75 -7.49
C VAL A 53 -0.70 -5.41 -8.80
N HIS A 54 -1.67 -4.87 -9.54
CA HIS A 54 -2.05 -5.41 -10.86
C HIS A 54 -0.88 -5.36 -11.85
N MET A 55 -0.16 -4.23 -11.92
CA MET A 55 1.00 -4.09 -12.79
C MET A 55 2.12 -5.07 -12.43
N MET A 56 2.42 -5.23 -11.13
CA MET A 56 3.45 -6.17 -10.67
C MET A 56 3.05 -7.63 -10.90
N ALA A 57 1.79 -7.99 -10.59
CA ALA A 57 1.27 -9.32 -10.83
C ALA A 57 1.37 -9.69 -12.33
N GLN A 58 1.00 -8.77 -13.22
CA GLN A 58 1.13 -8.95 -14.67
C GLN A 58 2.59 -9.13 -15.13
N GLN A 59 3.54 -8.35 -14.59
CA GLN A 59 4.95 -8.46 -14.98
C GLN A 59 5.66 -9.69 -14.39
N CYS A 60 5.13 -10.25 -13.31
CA CYS A 60 5.70 -11.43 -12.65
C CYS A 60 4.97 -12.74 -13.01
N ASP A 61 4.01 -12.71 -13.94
CA ASP A 61 3.14 -13.84 -14.30
C ASP A 61 2.43 -14.46 -13.06
N LEU A 62 1.98 -13.60 -12.14
CA LEU A 62 1.26 -13.97 -10.92
C LEU A 62 -0.20 -13.51 -10.98
N GLU A 63 -1.06 -14.21 -10.24
CA GLU A 63 -2.45 -13.78 -10.00
C GLU A 63 -2.50 -12.64 -8.97
N VAL A 64 -3.57 -11.85 -9.02
CA VAL A 64 -3.78 -10.76 -8.07
C VAL A 64 -4.30 -11.33 -6.75
N GLY A 65 -3.59 -11.03 -5.66
CA GLY A 65 -3.93 -11.45 -4.30
C GLY A 65 -4.71 -10.38 -3.51
N ASP A 66 -4.55 -10.43 -2.19
CA ASP A 66 -5.22 -9.52 -1.27
C ASP A 66 -4.41 -8.22 -1.08
N PHE A 67 -5.12 -7.11 -0.89
CA PHE A 67 -4.54 -5.84 -0.50
C PHE A 67 -4.89 -5.52 0.95
N VAL A 68 -3.89 -5.43 1.82
CA VAL A 68 -4.06 -5.16 3.25
C VAL A 68 -3.57 -3.76 3.55
N TRP A 69 -4.49 -2.86 3.87
CA TRP A 69 -4.14 -1.52 4.31
C TRP A 69 -4.11 -1.45 5.83
N THR A 70 -3.03 -0.94 6.40
CA THR A 70 -2.89 -0.69 7.84
C THR A 70 -2.58 0.79 8.05
N GLY A 71 -3.53 1.54 8.60
CA GLY A 71 -3.35 2.97 8.86
C GLY A 71 -3.49 3.29 10.35
N ALA A 72 -2.58 4.11 10.87
CA ALA A 72 -2.74 4.74 12.17
C ALA A 72 -3.26 6.18 11.97
N THR A 73 -4.49 6.45 12.40
CA THR A 73 -4.98 7.83 12.57
C THR A 73 -4.77 8.22 14.03
N ARG A 74 -4.67 9.52 14.35
CA ARG A 74 -4.46 10.02 15.73
C ARG A 74 -5.44 9.46 16.78
N THR A 75 -6.55 8.86 16.34
CA THR A 75 -7.64 8.36 17.18
C THR A 75 -7.80 6.82 17.16
N CYS A 76 -7.23 6.10 16.19
CA CYS A 76 -7.35 4.63 16.09
C CYS A 76 -6.38 4.04 15.05
N THR A 77 -5.82 2.85 15.32
CA THR A 77 -5.13 2.04 14.29
C THR A 77 -6.15 1.12 13.63
N ALA A 78 -6.31 1.21 12.32
CA ALA A 78 -7.26 0.40 11.55
C ALA A 78 -6.50 -0.49 10.55
N ILE A 79 -6.91 -1.76 10.49
CA ILE A 79 -6.48 -2.72 9.46
C ILE A 79 -7.69 -2.99 8.59
N ILE A 80 -7.59 -2.67 7.31
CA ILE A 80 -8.64 -2.88 6.30
C ILE A 80 -8.11 -3.91 5.31
N TRP A 81 -8.84 -5.02 5.21
CA TRP A 81 -8.61 -6.04 4.19
C TRP A 81 -9.45 -5.71 2.97
N ILE A 82 -8.78 -5.43 1.86
CA ILE A 82 -9.39 -5.09 0.59
C ILE A 82 -9.09 -6.22 -0.36
N LYS A 83 -10.13 -6.99 -0.68
CA LYS A 83 -10.02 -7.99 -1.72
C LYS A 83 -9.96 -7.26 -3.05
N LEU A 84 -8.81 -7.35 -3.72
CA LEU A 84 -8.67 -6.82 -5.07
C LEU A 84 -9.46 -7.74 -5.98
N ILE A 85 -10.66 -7.30 -6.37
CA ILE A 85 -11.48 -8.03 -7.32
C ILE A 85 -10.86 -7.81 -8.69
N CYS A 86 -10.04 -8.76 -9.11
CA CYS A 86 -9.75 -8.99 -10.53
C CYS A 86 -10.62 -10.18 -10.95
N ASN A 87 -11.44 -9.98 -11.98
CA ASN A 87 -12.22 -11.05 -12.64
C ASN A 87 -11.31 -12.19 -13.09
#